data_AF-A0A4S2SSF7-F1
#
_entry.id   AF-A0A4S2SSF7-F1
#
_cell.length_a   1.000
_cell.length_b   1.000
_cell.length_c   1.000
_cell.angle_alpha   90.00
_cell.angle_beta   90.00
_cell.angle_gamma   90.00
#
_symmetry.space_group_name_H-M   'P 1'
#
loop_
_entity.id
_entity.type
_entity.pdbx_description
1 polymer ?
#
loop_
_entity_poly.entity_id
_entity_poly.type
_entity_poly.pdbx_seq_one_letter_code
_entity_poly.pdbx_strand_id
1 'polypeptide(L)'
;MIAVVGPQGASAQDQARRGWDHFGFGVSWEESYGYSQAIRAGDTVYISGQLSHDAAGNLVGVGDFEKQVRTSFENMDKVLAHYKIPRSQIVSMKIYTKDLRKNFDTAARLHKEYVGDHRTTDTIIGVTDLAFPDQLVEIEATALVSPRS
;
A
#
# COMPACT_ATOMS: atom_id res chain seq x y z
N MET A 1 -13.81 -4.70 16.91
CA MET A 1 -14.70 -4.46 15.76
C MET A 1 -15.06 -2.99 15.76
N ILE A 2 -14.49 -2.21 14.84
CA ILE A 2 -14.97 -0.85 14.55
C ILE A 2 -15.85 -0.99 13.32
N ALA A 3 -17.10 -0.57 13.42
CA ALA A 3 -18.06 -0.62 12.31
C ALA A 3 -17.57 0.29 11.18
N VAL A 4 -17.50 -0.26 9.96
CA VAL A 4 -17.22 0.49 8.73
C VAL A 4 -18.48 1.30 8.42
N VAL A 5 -18.43 2.60 8.67
CA VAL A 5 -19.44 3.54 8.18
C VAL A 5 -18.96 4.06 6.83
N GLY A 6 -19.87 4.03 5.83
CA GLY A 6 -19.63 4.39 4.44
C GLY A 6 -19.15 5.82 4.22
N PRO A 7 -18.82 6.18 2.96
CA PRO A 7 -18.06 7.39 2.66
C PRO A 7 -18.87 8.64 2.99
N GLN A 8 -18.38 9.41 3.96
CA GLN A 8 -18.76 10.82 4.10
C GLN A 8 -17.85 11.61 3.16
N GLY A 9 -18.43 12.52 2.38
CA GLY A 9 -17.71 13.32 1.38
C GLY A 9 -16.51 14.07 1.95
N ALA A 10 -15.62 14.52 1.06
CA ALA A 10 -14.35 15.20 1.36
C ALA A 10 -14.42 16.03 2.66
N SER A 11 -13.81 15.49 3.72
CA SER A 11 -13.92 16.04 5.07
C SER A 11 -13.09 17.31 5.20
N ALA A 12 -13.38 18.11 6.24
CA ALA A 12 -12.69 19.35 6.60
C ALA A 12 -11.15 19.22 6.85
N GLN A 13 -10.57 18.03 6.64
CA GLN A 13 -9.19 17.70 6.97
C GLN A 13 -8.16 18.00 5.87
N ASP A 14 -8.57 18.28 4.64
CA ASP A 14 -7.62 18.78 3.62
C ASP A 14 -6.93 20.09 4.07
N GLN A 15 -7.54 20.81 5.02
CA GLN A 15 -6.98 22.03 5.63
C GLN A 15 -6.01 21.76 6.80
N ALA A 16 -6.03 20.57 7.43
CA ALA A 16 -5.22 20.26 8.61
C ALA A 16 -3.80 19.76 8.29
N ARG A 17 -3.55 19.30 7.06
CA ARG A 17 -2.32 18.60 6.65
C ARG A 17 -1.15 19.55 6.31
N ARG A 18 -0.90 20.62 7.07
CA ARG A 18 0.28 21.54 7.00
C ARG A 18 0.89 21.85 5.59
N GLY A 19 0.11 21.77 4.50
CA GLY A 19 0.63 21.92 3.13
C GLY A 19 1.54 20.78 2.62
N TRP A 20 1.50 19.58 3.23
CA TRP A 20 2.23 18.43 2.71
C TRP A 20 1.59 17.90 1.42
N ASP A 21 2.43 17.50 0.46
CA ASP A 21 2.01 16.74 -0.72
C ASP A 21 1.77 15.28 -0.28
N HIS A 22 0.51 14.87 -0.23
CA HIS A 22 0.10 13.59 0.33
C HIS A 22 -1.03 12.95 -0.51
N PHE A 23 -1.15 11.63 -0.40
CA PHE A 23 -2.18 10.84 -1.06
C PHE A 23 -3.00 10.04 -0.04
N GLY A 24 -4.30 9.88 -0.30
CA GLY A 24 -5.22 9.03 0.46
C GLY A 24 -6.30 8.47 -0.47
N PHE A 25 -6.83 7.29 -0.16
CA PHE A 25 -7.95 6.71 -0.91
C PHE A 25 -9.30 7.30 -0.48
N GLY A 26 -9.37 8.01 0.64
CA GLY A 26 -10.62 8.56 1.18
C GLY A 26 -11.50 7.50 1.86
N VAL A 27 -10.91 6.37 2.22
CA VAL A 27 -11.57 5.31 3.01
C VAL A 27 -11.62 5.73 4.49
N SER A 28 -12.66 5.30 5.20
CA SER A 28 -13.00 5.84 6.52
C SER A 28 -11.94 5.62 7.60
N TRP A 29 -11.09 4.61 7.45
CA TRP A 29 -10.01 4.34 8.40
C TRP A 29 -8.82 5.30 8.29
N GLU A 30 -8.59 5.95 7.14
CA GLU A 30 -7.49 6.93 7.02
C GLU A 30 -7.72 8.09 7.98
N GLU A 31 -8.96 8.57 8.03
CA GLU A 31 -9.44 9.56 8.99
C GLU A 31 -9.40 9.03 10.41
N SER A 32 -9.97 7.83 10.62
CA SER A 32 -10.15 7.27 11.96
C SER A 32 -8.84 6.89 12.64
N TYR A 33 -7.81 6.51 11.86
CA TYR A 33 -6.51 6.09 12.36
C TYR A 33 -5.43 7.17 12.21
N GLY A 34 -5.70 8.25 11.48
CA GLY A 34 -4.84 9.44 11.42
C GLY A 34 -3.56 9.26 10.60
N TYR A 35 -3.65 8.67 9.41
CA TYR A 35 -2.49 8.49 8.52
C TYR A 35 -2.81 8.83 7.06
N SER A 36 -1.77 9.00 6.24
CA SER A 36 -1.88 9.15 4.78
C SER A 36 -1.38 7.89 4.08
N GLN A 37 -1.94 7.56 2.93
CA GLN A 37 -1.48 6.42 2.12
C GLN A 37 -0.09 6.65 1.57
N ALA A 38 0.25 7.91 1.29
CA ALA A 38 1.61 8.32 1.08
C ALA A 38 1.81 9.79 1.42
N ILE A 39 3.07 10.15 1.70
CA ILE A 39 3.51 11.53 1.83
C ILE A 39 4.82 11.72 1.07
N ARG A 40 4.95 12.85 0.38
CA ARG A 40 6.19 13.25 -0.25
C ARG A 40 6.96 14.21 0.66
N ALA A 41 8.21 13.85 0.94
CA ALA A 41 9.17 14.69 1.65
C ALA A 41 10.39 14.92 0.76
N GLY A 42 10.47 16.10 0.14
CA GLY A 42 11.49 16.41 -0.86
C GLY A 42 11.37 15.51 -2.09
N ASP A 43 12.44 14.77 -2.41
CA ASP A 43 12.48 13.84 -3.55
C ASP A 43 12.00 12.41 -3.18
N THR A 44 11.68 12.16 -1.91
CA THR A 44 11.28 10.83 -1.42
C THR A 44 9.77 10.76 -1.17
N VAL A 45 9.15 9.68 -1.62
CA VAL A 45 7.76 9.32 -1.34
C VAL A 45 7.77 8.13 -0.38
N TYR A 46 7.21 8.33 0.80
CA TYR A 46 6.96 7.27 1.77
C TYR A 46 5.55 6.76 1.55
N ILE A 47 5.40 5.45 1.30
CA ILE A 47 4.12 4.81 0.99
C ILE A 47 3.79 3.85 2.11
N SER A 48 2.64 4.08 2.75
CA SER A 48 2.10 3.22 3.80
C SER A 48 1.82 1.82 3.26
N GLY A 49 1.59 0.86 4.16
CA GLY A 49 1.17 -0.48 3.78
C GLY A 49 -0.09 -0.46 2.90
N GLN A 50 0.03 -1.02 1.70
CA GLN A 50 -1.06 -1.18 0.77
C GLN A 50 -1.77 -2.51 1.02
N LEU A 51 -3.09 -2.43 1.15
CA LEU A 51 -3.97 -3.55 1.44
C LEU A 51 -4.82 -3.86 0.21
N SER A 52 -5.34 -5.08 0.17
CA SER A 52 -6.29 -5.52 -0.84
C SER A 52 -7.70 -4.99 -0.55
N HIS A 53 -7.99 -3.74 -0.88
CA HIS A 53 -9.33 -3.18 -0.71
C HIS A 53 -9.85 -2.49 -1.97
N ASP A 54 -11.19 -2.44 -2.10
CA ASP A 54 -11.88 -1.67 -3.13
C ASP A 54 -11.99 -0.17 -2.78
N ALA A 55 -12.63 0.61 -3.65
CA ALA A 55 -12.80 2.05 -3.45
C ALA A 55 -13.71 2.41 -2.25
N ALA A 56 -14.53 1.48 -1.76
CA ALA A 56 -15.35 1.64 -0.57
C ALA A 56 -14.63 1.16 0.71
N GLY A 57 -13.41 0.65 0.59
CA GLY A 57 -12.64 0.09 1.71
C GLY A 57 -13.01 -1.35 2.05
N ASN A 58 -13.76 -2.07 1.21
CA ASN A 58 -14.03 -3.49 1.48
C ASN A 58 -12.80 -4.32 1.10
N LEU A 59 -12.43 -5.27 1.96
CA LEU A 59 -11.35 -6.20 1.65
C LEU A 59 -11.72 -7.07 0.44
N VAL A 60 -10.82 -7.14 -0.54
CA VAL A 60 -10.95 -7.91 -1.78
C VAL A 60 -10.15 -9.20 -1.65
N GLY A 61 -10.72 -10.35 -2.02
CA GLY A 61 -10.00 -11.63 -2.03
C GLY A 61 -9.90 -12.30 -0.65
N VAL A 62 -10.98 -12.31 0.13
CA VAL A 62 -11.05 -13.10 1.37
C VAL A 62 -10.67 -14.56 1.10
N GLY A 63 -9.65 -15.06 1.81
CA GLY A 63 -9.11 -16.41 1.63
C GLY A 63 -8.24 -16.63 0.40
N ASP A 64 -8.02 -15.62 -0.44
CA ASP A 64 -7.24 -15.69 -1.69
C ASP A 64 -5.99 -14.80 -1.60
N PHE A 65 -4.87 -15.42 -1.23
CA PHE A 65 -3.59 -14.71 -1.06
C PHE A 65 -3.09 -14.04 -2.35
N GLU A 66 -3.15 -14.74 -3.49
CA GLU A 66 -2.65 -14.19 -4.76
C GLU A 66 -3.49 -12.99 -5.18
N LYS A 67 -4.81 -13.07 -5.07
CA LYS A 67 -5.69 -11.93 -5.34
C LYS A 67 -5.39 -10.76 -4.42
N GLN A 68 -5.15 -11.01 -3.14
CA GLN A 68 -4.80 -9.93 -2.21
C GLN A 68 -3.47 -9.25 -2.55
N VAL A 69 -2.45 -10.01 -2.95
CA VAL A 69 -1.17 -9.44 -3.38
C VAL A 69 -1.36 -8.57 -4.63
N ARG A 70 -2.09 -9.07 -5.64
CA ARG A 70 -2.34 -8.33 -6.89
C ARG A 70 -3.10 -7.03 -6.63
N THR A 71 -4.17 -7.06 -5.85
CA THR A 71 -4.94 -5.86 -5.53
C THR A 71 -4.14 -4.87 -4.65
N SER A 72 -3.28 -5.37 -3.74
CA SER A 72 -2.37 -4.49 -2.99
C SER A 72 -1.39 -3.76 -3.90
N PHE A 73 -0.87 -4.43 -4.93
CA PHE A 73 -0.04 -3.80 -5.97
C PHE A 73 -0.82 -2.83 -6.88
N GLU A 74 -2.09 -3.12 -7.20
CA GLU A 74 -2.96 -2.18 -7.92
C GLU A 74 -3.22 -0.91 -7.10
N ASN A 75 -3.34 -1.04 -5.78
CA ASN A 75 -3.45 0.10 -4.88
C ASN A 75 -2.13 0.87 -4.81
N MET A 76 -0.98 0.18 -4.76
CA MET A 76 0.35 0.80 -4.90
C MET A 76 0.46 1.62 -6.20
N ASP A 77 0.00 1.09 -7.34
CA ASP A 77 0.04 1.82 -8.62
C ASP A 77 -0.77 3.12 -8.59
N LYS A 78 -1.90 3.16 -7.88
CA LYS A 78 -2.68 4.39 -7.70
C LYS A 78 -1.90 5.44 -6.92
N VAL A 79 -1.18 5.03 -5.88
CA VAL A 79 -0.29 5.92 -5.11
C VAL A 79 0.81 6.47 -6.03
N LEU A 80 1.49 5.61 -6.77
CA LEU A 80 2.57 6.01 -7.69
C LEU A 80 2.06 6.95 -8.79
N ALA A 81 0.87 6.69 -9.33
CA ALA A 81 0.24 7.52 -10.36
C ALA A 81 -0.07 8.94 -9.86
N HIS A 82 -0.47 9.11 -8.60
CA HIS A 82 -0.67 10.43 -8.00
C HIS A 82 0.60 11.30 -8.07
N TYR A 83 1.75 10.71 -7.76
CA TYR A 83 3.05 11.39 -7.85
C TYR A 83 3.68 11.33 -9.25
N LYS A 84 3.00 10.74 -10.24
CA LYS A 84 3.45 10.58 -11.63
C LYS A 84 4.79 9.87 -11.76
N ILE A 85 5.03 8.87 -10.91
CA ILE A 85 6.27 8.08 -10.93
C ILE A 85 6.00 6.64 -11.41
N PRO A 86 6.90 6.05 -12.20
CA PRO A 86 6.80 4.64 -12.58
C PRO A 86 7.27 3.72 -11.44
N ARG A 87 6.91 2.43 -11.51
CA ARG A 87 7.36 1.39 -10.56
C ARG A 87 8.89 1.28 -10.44
N SER A 88 9.63 1.65 -11.50
CA SER A 88 11.10 1.67 -11.50
C SER A 88 11.70 2.74 -10.56
N GLN A 89 10.87 3.62 -9.99
CA GLN A 89 11.29 4.57 -8.95
C GLN A 89 11.13 4.04 -7.53
N ILE A 90 10.49 2.89 -7.35
CA ILE A 90 10.48 2.24 -6.05
C ILE A 90 11.93 1.85 -5.76
N VAL A 91 12.43 2.18 -4.57
CA VAL A 91 13.80 1.86 -4.15
C VAL A 91 13.81 0.75 -3.09
N SER A 92 12.73 0.63 -2.31
CA SER A 92 12.58 -0.38 -1.27
C SER A 92 11.16 -0.87 -1.17
N MET A 93 10.97 -2.16 -0.93
CA MET A 93 9.68 -2.76 -0.57
C MET A 93 9.78 -3.70 0.62
N LYS A 94 8.71 -3.72 1.42
CA LYS A 94 8.49 -4.72 2.48
C LYS A 94 7.14 -5.38 2.28
N ILE A 95 7.14 -6.70 2.28
CA ILE A 95 5.93 -7.51 2.16
C ILE A 95 5.73 -8.23 3.48
N TYR A 96 4.67 -7.89 4.20
CA TYR A 96 4.25 -8.58 5.42
C TYR A 96 3.19 -9.60 5.04
N THR A 97 3.32 -10.84 5.48
CA THR A 97 2.39 -11.92 5.10
C THR A 97 2.11 -12.89 6.25
N LYS A 98 0.84 -13.29 6.38
CA LYS A 98 0.45 -14.45 7.20
C LYS A 98 0.87 -15.74 6.51
N ASP A 99 1.13 -16.79 7.28
CA ASP A 99 1.51 -18.12 6.75
C ASP A 99 2.69 -18.08 5.75
N LEU A 100 3.74 -17.30 6.06
CA LEU A 100 4.89 -17.07 5.17
C LEU A 100 5.41 -18.34 4.50
N ARG A 101 5.55 -19.46 5.23
CA ARG A 101 6.08 -20.72 4.67
C ARG A 101 5.24 -21.26 3.52
N LYS A 102 3.92 -21.04 3.56
CA LYS A 102 2.99 -21.40 2.49
C LYS A 102 2.99 -20.35 1.36
N ASN A 103 3.16 -19.08 1.71
CA ASN A 103 2.89 -17.96 0.80
C ASN A 103 4.15 -17.35 0.14
N PHE A 104 5.35 -17.72 0.58
CA PHE A 104 6.61 -17.10 0.14
C PHE A 104 6.81 -17.15 -1.38
N ASP A 105 6.70 -18.33 -2.00
CA ASP A 105 6.96 -18.47 -3.45
C ASP A 105 5.98 -17.65 -4.28
N THR A 106 4.70 -17.62 -3.87
CA THR A 106 3.68 -16.78 -4.52
C THR A 106 4.00 -15.31 -4.35
N ALA A 107 4.35 -14.86 -3.15
CA ALA A 107 4.71 -13.46 -2.89
C ALA A 107 5.94 -13.03 -3.72
N ALA A 108 7.00 -13.85 -3.74
CA ALA A 108 8.23 -13.57 -4.48
C ALA A 108 8.01 -13.52 -5.99
N ARG A 109 7.21 -14.45 -6.54
CA ARG A 109 6.84 -14.45 -7.96
C ARG A 109 6.04 -13.20 -8.33
N LEU A 110 5.00 -12.86 -7.56
CA LEU A 110 4.16 -11.70 -7.83
C LEU A 110 4.92 -10.39 -7.68
N HIS A 111 5.82 -10.31 -6.70
CA HIS A 111 6.76 -9.19 -6.60
C HIS A 111 7.59 -9.05 -7.87
N LYS A 112 8.22 -10.13 -8.36
CA LYS A 112 9.02 -10.13 -9.59
C LYS A 112 8.20 -9.72 -10.82
N GLU A 113 6.96 -10.20 -10.93
CA GLU A 113 6.02 -9.77 -11.97
C GLU A 113 5.73 -8.26 -11.89
N TYR A 114 5.55 -7.73 -10.68
CA TYR A 114 5.22 -6.32 -10.46
C TYR A 114 6.37 -5.36 -10.82
N VAL A 115 7.59 -5.65 -10.35
CA VAL A 115 8.77 -4.80 -10.59
C VAL A 115 9.42 -4.99 -11.96
N GLY A 116 9.12 -6.09 -12.65
CA GLY A 116 9.74 -6.43 -13.93
C GLY A 116 11.25 -6.57 -13.81
N ASP A 117 12.00 -5.85 -14.65
CA ASP A 117 13.48 -5.92 -14.65
C ASP A 117 14.14 -5.05 -13.58
N HIS A 118 13.38 -4.14 -12.96
CA HIS A 118 13.89 -3.33 -11.85
C HIS A 118 14.30 -4.20 -10.64
N ARG A 119 15.21 -3.67 -9.82
CA ARG A 119 15.74 -4.35 -8.63
C ARG A 119 15.66 -3.40 -7.43
N THR A 120 14.59 -3.54 -6.67
CA THR A 120 14.39 -2.89 -5.38
C THR A 120 15.19 -3.60 -4.29
N THR A 121 15.45 -2.92 -3.18
CA THR A 121 15.78 -3.64 -1.93
C THR A 121 14.49 -4.24 -1.37
N ASP A 122 14.47 -5.55 -1.14
CA ASP A 122 13.23 -6.23 -0.74
C ASP A 122 13.38 -7.01 0.56
N THR A 123 12.29 -7.09 1.32
CA THR A 123 12.18 -7.98 2.48
C THR A 123 10.78 -8.57 2.54
N ILE A 124 10.67 -9.89 2.72
CA ILE A 124 9.40 -10.58 2.96
C ILE A 124 9.41 -11.10 4.40
N ILE A 125 8.43 -10.68 5.20
CA ILE A 125 8.36 -10.94 6.65
C ILE A 125 7.08 -11.71 6.95
N GLY A 126 7.23 -12.79 7.73
CA GLY A 126 6.11 -13.52 8.29
C GLY A 126 5.58 -12.83 9.53
N VAL A 127 4.28 -12.58 9.58
CA VAL A 127 3.61 -11.94 10.73
C VAL A 127 2.50 -12.84 11.26
N THR A 128 2.16 -12.68 12.54
CA THR A 128 1.05 -13.43 13.15
C THR A 128 -0.29 -12.86 12.72
N ASP A 129 -0.40 -11.53 12.64
CA ASP A 129 -1.63 -10.82 12.30
C ASP A 129 -1.35 -9.54 11.51
N LEU A 130 -2.41 -9.07 10.86
CA LEU A 130 -2.50 -7.82 10.11
C LEU A 130 -3.75 -7.04 10.58
N ALA A 131 -3.98 -5.85 10.04
CA ALA A 131 -5.02 -4.94 10.52
C ALA A 131 -6.44 -5.53 10.46
N PHE A 132 -6.75 -6.34 9.45
CA PHE A 132 -8.04 -7.02 9.33
C PHE A 132 -7.92 -8.55 9.49
N PRO A 133 -8.92 -9.22 10.09
CA PRO A 133 -8.88 -10.68 10.30
C PRO A 133 -8.65 -11.49 9.02
N ASP A 134 -9.27 -11.08 7.91
CA ASP A 134 -9.19 -11.75 6.61
C ASP A 134 -8.03 -11.25 5.74
N GLN A 135 -7.23 -10.28 6.22
CA GLN A 135 -6.06 -9.77 5.52
C GLN A 135 -4.90 -10.76 5.65
N LEU A 136 -4.30 -11.10 4.53
CA LEU A 136 -3.22 -12.08 4.42
C LEU A 136 -1.89 -11.44 4.03
N VAL A 137 -1.92 -10.23 3.47
CA VAL A 137 -0.75 -9.48 3.02
C VAL A 137 -0.89 -7.98 3.25
N GLU A 138 0.25 -7.31 3.41
CA GLU A 138 0.41 -5.87 3.36
C GLU A 138 1.73 -5.51 2.67
N ILE A 139 1.72 -4.51 1.79
CA ILE A 139 2.90 -4.13 0.99
C ILE A 139 3.25 -2.66 1.20
N GLU A 140 4.38 -2.40 1.84
CA GLU A 140 4.92 -1.07 2.09
C GLU A 140 6.04 -0.76 1.08
N ALA A 141 6.18 0.51 0.68
CA ALA A 141 7.22 0.92 -0.25
C ALA A 141 7.80 2.31 0.03
N THR A 142 9.00 2.55 -0.49
CA THR A 142 9.60 3.89 -0.62
C THR A 142 10.00 4.11 -2.06
N ALA A 143 9.70 5.29 -2.61
CA ALA A 143 10.00 5.63 -3.99
C ALA A 143 10.60 7.04 -4.13
N LEU A 144 11.21 7.33 -5.28
CA LEU A 144 11.81 8.63 -5.57
C LEU A 144 11.10 9.35 -6.72
N VAL A 145 10.75 10.62 -6.57
CA VAL A 145 10.22 11.44 -7.68
C VAL A 145 11.28 11.89 -8.67
N SER A 146 12.55 11.90 -8.25
CA SER A 146 13.68 12.30 -9.07
C SER A 146 14.93 11.56 -8.58
N PRO A 147 15.33 10.45 -9.22
CA PRO A 147 16.53 9.72 -8.85
C PRO A 147 17.73 10.58 -9.25
N ARG A 148 18.63 10.86 -8.31
CA ARG A 148 19.89 11.51 -8.64
C ARG A 148 20.87 10.46 -9.14
N SER A 149 21.38 10.64 -10.35
CA SER A 149 22.53 9.91 -10.91
C SER A 149 23.81 10.25 -10.17
#